data_AF-A0A250KN74-F1
#
_entry.id   AF-A0A250KN74-F1
#
_cell.length_a   1.000
_cell.length_b   1.000
_cell.length_c   1.000
_cell.angle_alpha   90.00
_cell.angle_beta   90.00
_cell.angle_gamma   90.00
#
_symmetry.space_group_name_H-M   'P 1'
#
loop_
_entity.id
_entity.type
_entity.pdbx_description
1 polymer ?
#
loop_
_entity_poly.entity_id
_entity_poly.type
_entity_poly.pdbx_seq_one_letter_code
_entity_poly.pdbx_strand_id
1 'polypeptide(L)'
;MIIPLLRKDPGSAENERWAERPAAQIEAFYRTRFSANVARLRDIRLWEDYYRETAVEMRKSAPFDRVILIGHGGYDGPILNGHIVASALTVEGAQAKATRIAEAQPGLEETVTISYDVGQNRDFSRFMESRWNRLSKKDPAEIRKILLNSERRLQPLDLACMERQCPAEAFVSLPDDSDREIKRAACESVCRNPLFLWRSSDEIAPERFRTFVRSLSSLTAQDGLIVLGMCNPGSDVPERESPWDVGGALVHSNLASGPHQTYVHLLAAAAARTVAGPIGKTSAEDVVRRITGFEERRPQRNLRIVAPATRCSP
;
A
#
# COMPACT_ATOMS: atom_id res chain seq x y z
N MET A 1 -8.37 20.85 9.23
CA MET A 1 -8.25 19.52 9.86
C MET A 1 -6.91 18.88 9.53
N ILE A 2 -6.28 18.22 10.51
CA ILE A 2 -5.04 17.47 10.36
C ILE A 2 -5.31 15.98 10.66
N ILE A 3 -4.81 15.09 9.81
CA ILE A 3 -5.03 13.64 9.87
C ILE A 3 -3.67 12.93 9.88
N PRO A 4 -3.11 12.63 11.06
CA PRO A 4 -1.96 11.75 11.18
C PRO A 4 -2.35 10.31 10.82
N LEU A 5 -1.62 9.70 9.89
CA LEU A 5 -1.78 8.34 9.42
C LEU A 5 -0.70 7.47 10.07
N LEU A 6 -1.11 6.56 10.93
CA LEU A 6 -0.23 5.76 11.76
C LEU A 6 0.07 4.43 11.05
N ARG A 7 1.31 4.25 10.64
CA ARG A 7 1.79 3.01 10.03
C ARG A 7 3.19 2.71 10.53
N LYS A 8 3.50 1.42 10.61
CA LYS A 8 4.83 0.92 10.89
C LYS A 8 5.06 -0.36 10.09
N ASP A 9 6.14 -0.40 9.33
CA ASP A 9 6.51 -1.62 8.63
C ASP A 9 6.88 -2.74 9.63
N PRO A 10 6.40 -3.99 9.42
CA PRO A 10 6.73 -5.10 10.30
C PRO A 10 8.24 -5.28 10.48
N GLY A 11 8.70 -5.36 11.72
CA GLY A 11 10.13 -5.51 12.03
C GLY A 11 10.97 -4.24 11.88
N SER A 12 10.40 -3.11 11.46
CA SER A 12 11.11 -1.83 11.40
C SER A 12 11.38 -1.25 12.80
N ALA A 13 12.51 -0.55 12.95
CA ALA A 13 12.83 0.24 14.12
C ALA A 13 12.05 1.57 14.20
N GLU A 14 11.28 1.89 13.16
CA GLU A 14 10.47 3.11 13.09
C GLU A 14 9.42 3.20 14.20
N ASN A 15 9.11 4.44 14.60
CA ASN A 15 8.01 4.76 15.50
C ASN A 15 6.70 4.92 14.69
N GLU A 16 5.71 4.05 14.92
CA GLU A 16 4.38 4.12 14.29
C GLU A 16 3.73 5.51 14.41
N ARG A 17 3.98 6.21 15.52
CA ARG A 17 3.39 7.51 15.84
C ARG A 17 4.18 8.71 15.33
N TRP A 18 5.19 8.53 14.48
CA TRP A 18 6.05 9.63 14.07
C TRP A 18 5.25 10.80 13.46
N ALA A 19 4.16 10.52 12.73
CA ALA A 19 3.31 11.51 12.10
C ALA A 19 2.59 12.46 13.09
N GLU A 20 2.47 12.09 14.37
CA GLU A 20 1.81 12.90 15.39
C GLU A 20 2.61 14.16 15.76
N ARG A 21 3.94 14.07 15.76
CA ARG A 21 4.82 15.21 16.07
C ARG A 21 4.72 16.33 15.03
N PRO A 22 4.91 16.10 13.71
CA PRO A 22 4.71 17.13 12.71
C PRO A 22 3.26 17.63 12.68
N ALA A 23 2.27 16.76 12.92
CA ALA A 23 0.88 17.18 13.05
C ALA A 23 0.67 18.18 14.19
N ALA A 24 1.27 17.96 15.36
CA ALA A 24 1.21 18.89 16.49
C ALA A 24 1.92 20.22 16.19
N GLN A 25 3.03 20.19 15.46
CA GLN A 25 3.74 21.42 15.04
C GLN A 25 2.91 22.24 14.05
N ILE A 26 2.26 21.58 13.09
CA ILE A 26 1.36 22.23 12.13
C ILE A 26 0.10 22.77 12.83
N GLU A 27 -0.45 22.02 13.79
CA GLU A 27 -1.56 22.47 14.64
C GLU A 27 -1.20 23.77 15.38
N ALA A 28 -0.05 23.79 16.05
CA ALA A 28 0.45 24.98 16.74
C ALA A 28 0.66 26.16 15.78
N PHE A 29 1.26 25.92 14.61
CA PHE A 29 1.45 26.95 13.59
C PHE A 29 0.13 27.59 13.18
N TYR A 30 -0.89 26.80 12.80
CA TYR A 30 -2.18 27.36 12.35
C TYR A 30 -2.91 28.10 13.47
N ARG A 31 -2.87 27.58 14.70
CA ARG A 31 -3.47 28.27 15.86
C ARG A 31 -2.77 29.59 16.17
N THR A 32 -1.44 29.63 16.17
CA THR A 32 -0.70 30.84 16.54
C THR A 32 -0.67 31.86 15.41
N ARG A 33 -0.46 31.42 14.16
CA ARG A 33 -0.23 32.33 13.02
C ARG A 33 -1.52 32.92 12.46
N PHE A 34 -2.60 32.15 12.51
CA PHE A 34 -3.88 32.49 11.87
C PHE A 34 -5.06 32.50 12.84
N SER A 35 -4.86 32.21 14.13
CA SER A 35 -5.94 32.03 15.10
C SER A 35 -6.98 31.00 14.63
N ALA A 36 -6.54 30.01 13.85
CA ALA A 36 -7.43 29.06 13.20
C ALA A 36 -8.01 28.06 14.21
N ASN A 37 -9.26 27.64 13.98
CA ASN A 37 -9.80 26.47 14.64
C ASN A 37 -9.23 25.20 14.00
N VAL A 38 -8.44 24.44 14.76
CA VAL A 38 -7.76 23.25 14.26
C VAL A 38 -8.31 21.99 14.94
N ALA A 39 -8.96 21.15 14.14
CA ALA A 39 -9.28 19.76 14.47
C ALA A 39 -8.14 18.83 14.05
N ARG A 40 -7.79 17.86 14.91
CA ARG A 40 -6.81 16.81 14.62
C ARG A 40 -7.41 15.44 14.94
N LEU A 41 -7.44 14.56 13.94
CA LEU A 41 -7.81 13.16 14.13
C LEU A 41 -6.67 12.40 14.84
N ARG A 42 -7.02 11.30 15.51
CA ARG A 42 -6.07 10.49 16.28
C ARG A 42 -6.28 9.01 16.00
N ASP A 43 -5.23 8.22 16.23
CA ASP A 43 -5.27 6.76 16.21
C ASP A 43 -5.77 6.13 14.89
N ILE A 44 -5.51 6.79 13.75
CA ILE A 44 -5.85 6.29 12.41
C ILE A 44 -4.80 5.28 11.96
N ARG A 45 -5.05 3.97 12.15
CA ARG A 45 -4.12 2.89 11.77
C ARG A 45 -4.53 2.15 10.51
N LEU A 46 -5.83 2.09 10.27
CA LEU A 46 -6.45 1.44 9.12
C LEU A 46 -7.39 2.42 8.39
N TRP A 47 -7.73 2.11 7.14
CA TRP A 47 -8.66 2.93 6.39
C TRP A 47 -10.07 2.94 7.00
N GLU A 48 -10.48 1.87 7.68
CA GLU A 48 -11.73 1.85 8.43
C GLU A 48 -11.75 2.82 9.61
N ASP A 49 -10.60 3.04 10.28
CA ASP A 49 -10.47 4.07 11.30
C ASP A 49 -10.66 5.45 10.67
N TYR A 50 -9.99 5.70 9.55
CA TYR A 50 -10.15 6.93 8.80
C TYR A 50 -11.61 7.18 8.43
N TYR A 51 -12.31 6.21 7.82
CA TYR A 51 -13.70 6.39 7.41
C TYR A 51 -14.64 6.63 8.59
N ARG A 52 -14.44 5.91 9.70
CA ARG A 52 -15.23 6.09 10.92
C ARG A 52 -15.05 7.49 11.51
N GLU A 53 -13.81 7.93 11.72
CA GLU A 53 -13.53 9.22 12.35
C GLU A 53 -13.91 10.40 11.43
N THR A 54 -13.67 10.30 10.13
CA THR A 54 -14.07 11.33 9.16
C THR A 54 -15.60 11.46 9.05
N ALA A 55 -16.34 10.35 9.11
CA ALA A 55 -17.81 10.39 9.14
C ALA A 55 -18.37 11.03 10.43
N VAL A 56 -17.64 10.95 11.54
CA VAL A 56 -17.99 11.67 12.78
C VAL A 56 -17.74 13.17 12.59
N GLU A 57 -16.59 13.56 12.06
CA GLU A 57 -16.27 14.98 11.82
C GLU A 57 -17.18 15.64 10.81
N MET A 58 -17.52 14.97 9.70
CA MET A 58 -18.47 15.48 8.70
C MET A 58 -19.85 15.83 9.26
N ARG A 59 -20.25 15.19 10.38
CA ARG A 59 -21.53 15.47 11.04
C ARG A 59 -21.45 16.59 12.08
N LYS A 60 -20.26 16.87 12.60
CA LYS A 60 -20.04 17.82 13.70
C LYS A 60 -19.50 19.16 13.25
N SER A 61 -18.75 19.17 12.15
CA SER A 61 -17.93 20.29 11.73
C SER A 61 -18.34 20.75 10.33
N ALA A 62 -18.28 22.06 10.09
CA ALA A 62 -18.32 22.58 8.73
C ALA A 62 -17.07 22.11 7.95
N PRO A 63 -17.11 22.09 6.60
CA PRO A 63 -15.93 21.79 5.80
C PRO A 63 -14.75 22.71 6.13
N PHE A 64 -13.54 22.16 6.09
CA PHE A 64 -12.31 22.85 6.47
C PHE A 64 -11.62 23.49 5.26
N ASP A 65 -11.01 24.65 5.46
CA ASP A 65 -10.19 25.33 4.43
C ASP A 65 -8.92 24.54 4.06
N ARG A 66 -8.45 23.72 5.01
CA ARG A 66 -7.27 22.85 4.89
C ARG A 66 -7.59 21.48 5.43
N VAL A 67 -7.37 20.44 4.62
CA VAL A 67 -7.37 19.04 5.06
C VAL A 67 -5.98 18.47 4.80
N ILE A 68 -5.23 18.18 5.86
CA ILE A 68 -3.82 17.81 5.78
C ILE A 68 -3.64 16.37 6.26
N LEU A 69 -3.25 15.46 5.37
CA LEU A 69 -2.90 14.09 5.70
C LEU A 69 -1.39 14.02 5.93
N ILE A 70 -0.94 13.39 7.01
CA ILE A 70 0.49 13.27 7.33
C ILE A 70 0.81 11.82 7.61
N GLY A 71 1.77 11.22 6.92
CA GLY A 71 2.15 9.83 7.14
C GLY A 71 3.01 9.28 6.02
N HIS A 72 2.98 7.97 5.83
CA HIS A 72 3.70 7.31 4.75
C HIS A 72 3.01 7.51 3.41
N GLY A 73 3.79 7.71 2.35
CA GLY A 73 3.30 7.78 0.98
C GLY A 73 3.94 6.72 0.10
N GLY A 74 3.19 6.30 -0.91
CA GLY A 74 3.65 5.54 -2.05
C GLY A 74 3.26 6.24 -3.34
N TYR A 75 3.58 5.60 -4.45
CA TYR A 75 3.21 6.08 -5.78
C TYR A 75 1.69 6.29 -5.94
N ASP A 76 0.90 5.36 -5.37
CA ASP A 76 -0.58 5.40 -5.39
C ASP A 76 -1.20 6.13 -4.18
N GLY A 77 -0.44 7.03 -3.54
CA GLY A 77 -0.96 7.92 -2.49
C GLY A 77 -0.63 7.50 -1.05
N PRO A 78 -1.40 7.97 -0.05
CA PRO A 78 -1.13 7.68 1.36
C PRO A 78 -1.24 6.19 1.67
N ILE A 79 -0.40 5.71 2.60
CA ILE A 79 -0.34 4.30 2.99
C ILE A 79 -0.61 4.14 4.49
N LEU A 80 -1.52 3.22 4.83
CA LEU A 80 -1.76 2.75 6.19
C LEU A 80 -1.34 1.29 6.37
N ASN A 81 -1.56 0.72 7.56
CA ASN A 81 -1.39 -0.72 7.74
C ASN A 81 -2.41 -1.45 6.85
N GLY A 82 -1.95 -2.49 6.16
CA GLY A 82 -2.83 -3.29 5.29
C GLY A 82 -3.91 -4.00 6.11
N HIS A 83 -5.18 -3.81 5.75
CA HIS A 83 -6.30 -4.55 6.33
C HIS A 83 -6.81 -5.59 5.34
N ILE A 84 -7.27 -6.73 5.86
CA ILE A 84 -7.85 -7.78 5.03
C ILE A 84 -9.31 -7.42 4.77
N VAL A 85 -9.61 -7.22 3.50
CA VAL A 85 -10.91 -6.79 2.98
C VAL A 85 -11.79 -8.02 2.77
N ALA A 86 -11.18 -9.06 2.21
CA ALA A 86 -11.82 -10.33 1.96
C ALA A 86 -10.81 -11.46 2.11
N SER A 87 -11.27 -12.59 2.64
CA SER A 87 -10.51 -13.83 2.65
C SER A 87 -11.48 -14.99 2.52
N ALA A 88 -11.23 -15.88 1.56
CA ALA A 88 -12.10 -17.01 1.31
C ALA A 88 -11.29 -18.21 0.82
N LEU A 89 -11.74 -19.40 1.21
CA LEU A 89 -11.35 -20.66 0.58
C LEU A 89 -12.59 -21.22 -0.10
N THR A 90 -12.52 -21.36 -1.41
CA THR A 90 -13.61 -21.86 -2.27
C THR A 90 -13.18 -23.16 -2.93
N VAL A 91 -14.09 -24.12 -3.08
CA VAL A 91 -13.84 -25.40 -3.72
C VAL A 91 -14.85 -25.58 -4.84
N GLU A 92 -14.35 -25.74 -6.07
CA GLU A 92 -15.13 -25.94 -7.28
C GLU A 92 -14.66 -27.22 -7.99
N GLY A 93 -15.43 -28.30 -7.82
CA GLY A 93 -15.06 -29.61 -8.35
C GLY A 93 -13.76 -30.13 -7.72
N ALA A 94 -12.76 -30.41 -8.57
CA ALA A 94 -11.45 -30.89 -8.12
C ALA A 94 -10.47 -29.76 -7.72
N GLN A 95 -10.85 -28.49 -7.90
CA GLN A 95 -9.95 -27.36 -7.69
C GLN A 95 -10.41 -26.55 -6.48
N ALA A 96 -9.44 -26.15 -5.66
CA ALA A 96 -9.64 -25.22 -4.58
C ALA A 96 -8.88 -23.91 -4.85
N LYS A 97 -9.51 -22.80 -4.46
CA LYS A 97 -8.96 -21.45 -4.58
C LYS A 97 -9.06 -20.75 -3.23
N ALA A 98 -7.91 -20.48 -2.61
CA ALA A 98 -7.79 -19.63 -1.45
C ALA A 98 -7.40 -18.22 -1.89
N THR A 99 -8.23 -17.22 -1.56
CA THR A 99 -8.02 -15.83 -1.97
C THR A 99 -7.96 -14.95 -0.74
N ARG A 100 -6.95 -14.06 -0.68
CA ARG A 100 -6.81 -13.01 0.32
C ARG A 100 -6.69 -11.69 -0.41
N ILE A 101 -7.57 -10.74 -0.09
CA ILE A 101 -7.57 -9.38 -0.61
C ILE A 101 -7.26 -8.44 0.55
N ALA A 102 -6.22 -7.62 0.41
CA ALA A 102 -5.84 -6.62 1.40
C ALA A 102 -5.76 -5.23 0.77
N GLU A 103 -6.01 -4.18 1.55
CA GLU A 103 -5.84 -2.80 1.09
C GLU A 103 -4.99 -2.02 2.09
N ALA A 104 -3.90 -1.43 1.59
CA ALA A 104 -3.05 -0.50 2.32
C ALA A 104 -3.15 0.94 1.77
N GLN A 105 -3.54 1.10 0.51
CA GLN A 105 -3.77 2.38 -0.16
C GLN A 105 -5.19 2.42 -0.73
N PRO A 106 -5.96 3.51 -0.57
CA PRO A 106 -7.37 3.51 -0.94
C PRO A 106 -7.56 3.27 -2.44
N GLY A 107 -8.28 2.21 -2.79
CA GLY A 107 -8.54 1.85 -4.18
C GLY A 107 -7.49 0.98 -4.84
N LEU A 108 -6.47 0.52 -4.11
CA LEU A 108 -5.50 -0.45 -4.58
C LEU A 108 -5.56 -1.71 -3.71
N GLU A 109 -6.02 -2.82 -4.31
CA GLU A 109 -6.21 -4.08 -3.64
C GLU A 109 -5.10 -5.07 -4.00
N GLU A 110 -4.35 -5.50 -2.99
CA GLU A 110 -3.40 -6.60 -3.12
C GLU A 110 -4.15 -7.92 -3.03
N THR A 111 -4.25 -8.62 -4.16
CA THR A 111 -4.90 -9.92 -4.25
C THR A 111 -3.87 -11.05 -4.31
N VAL A 112 -3.89 -11.89 -3.30
CA VAL A 112 -3.14 -13.14 -3.25
C VAL A 112 -4.10 -14.30 -3.49
N THR A 113 -3.81 -15.09 -4.51
CA THR A 113 -4.55 -16.30 -4.87
C THR A 113 -3.64 -17.53 -4.79
N ILE A 114 -4.10 -18.55 -4.08
CA ILE A 114 -3.50 -19.88 -4.02
C ILE A 114 -4.49 -20.87 -4.63
N SER A 115 -4.10 -21.52 -5.73
CA SER A 115 -4.91 -22.53 -6.40
C SER A 115 -4.28 -23.92 -6.23
N TYR A 116 -5.08 -24.95 -5.93
CA TYR A 116 -4.57 -26.31 -5.79
C TYR A 116 -5.63 -27.36 -6.13
N ASP A 117 -5.18 -28.56 -6.52
CA ASP A 117 -6.06 -29.71 -6.75
C ASP A 117 -6.34 -30.42 -5.41
N VAL A 118 -7.63 -30.59 -5.08
CA VAL A 118 -8.07 -31.18 -3.82
C VAL A 118 -7.72 -32.67 -3.72
N GLY A 119 -7.70 -33.36 -4.86
CA GLY A 119 -7.41 -34.79 -4.99
C GLY A 119 -5.93 -35.13 -5.08
N GLN A 120 -5.08 -34.19 -5.52
CA GLN A 120 -3.64 -34.42 -5.66
C GLN A 120 -2.96 -34.81 -4.35
N ASN A 121 -3.29 -34.15 -3.23
CA ASN A 121 -2.75 -34.50 -1.92
C ASN A 121 -3.73 -34.18 -0.79
N ARG A 122 -4.37 -35.23 -0.24
CA ARG A 122 -5.41 -35.11 0.80
C ARG A 122 -4.92 -34.44 2.08
N ASP A 123 -3.64 -34.56 2.42
CA ASP A 123 -3.10 -33.97 3.64
C ASP A 123 -2.82 -32.47 3.47
N PHE A 124 -2.41 -32.05 2.27
CA PHE A 124 -2.31 -30.64 1.91
C PHE A 124 -3.68 -29.97 1.86
N SER A 125 -4.69 -30.63 1.27
CA SER A 125 -6.07 -30.13 1.26
C SER A 125 -6.62 -29.93 2.67
N ARG A 126 -6.44 -30.93 3.56
CA ARG A 126 -6.82 -30.82 4.98
C ARG A 126 -6.04 -29.73 5.73
N PHE A 127 -4.76 -29.55 5.40
CA PHE A 127 -3.96 -28.46 5.94
C PHE A 127 -4.55 -27.10 5.55
N MET A 128 -4.86 -26.89 4.27
CA MET A 128 -5.44 -25.64 3.76
C MET A 128 -6.80 -25.36 4.39
N GLU A 129 -7.71 -26.34 4.41
CA GLU A 129 -9.04 -26.20 5.03
C GLU A 129 -8.96 -25.82 6.51
N SER A 130 -8.10 -26.48 7.28
CA SER A 130 -8.00 -26.26 8.73
C SER A 130 -7.19 -25.02 9.12
N ARG A 131 -6.34 -24.50 8.24
CA ARG A 131 -5.39 -23.41 8.58
C ARG A 131 -5.61 -22.12 7.82
N TRP A 132 -6.38 -22.10 6.73
CA TRP A 132 -6.52 -20.92 5.87
C TRP A 132 -6.88 -19.65 6.65
N ASN A 133 -7.90 -19.71 7.51
CA ASN A 133 -8.34 -18.56 8.30
C ASN A 133 -7.25 -17.94 9.19
N ARG A 134 -6.27 -18.75 9.61
CA ARG A 134 -5.11 -18.28 10.38
C ARG A 134 -3.98 -17.82 9.46
N LEU A 135 -3.76 -18.52 8.35
CA LEU A 135 -2.73 -18.18 7.36
C LEU A 135 -3.05 -16.85 6.69
N SER A 136 -4.30 -16.62 6.29
CA SER A 136 -4.71 -15.40 5.57
C SER A 136 -4.46 -14.11 6.36
N LYS A 137 -4.27 -14.21 7.68
CA LYS A 137 -3.94 -13.08 8.59
C LYS A 137 -2.44 -12.74 8.63
N LYS A 138 -1.61 -13.50 7.94
CA LYS A 138 -0.16 -13.31 7.87
C LYS A 138 0.24 -12.49 6.66
N ASP A 139 1.48 -12.01 6.69
CA ASP A 139 2.12 -11.39 5.55
C ASP A 139 2.23 -12.39 4.38
N PRO A 140 2.00 -11.97 3.11
CA PRO A 140 2.08 -12.85 1.94
C PRO A 140 3.39 -13.65 1.83
N ALA A 141 4.54 -13.05 2.14
CA ALA A 141 5.82 -13.75 2.11
C ALA A 141 5.90 -14.83 3.21
N GLU A 142 5.32 -14.56 4.39
CA GLU A 142 5.23 -15.55 5.46
C GLU A 142 4.30 -16.71 5.07
N ILE A 143 3.13 -16.42 4.47
CA ILE A 143 2.21 -17.45 3.98
C ILE A 143 2.94 -18.34 2.96
N ARG A 144 3.56 -17.73 1.95
CA ARG A 144 4.30 -18.46 0.91
C ARG A 144 5.37 -19.37 1.50
N LYS A 145 6.15 -18.87 2.47
CA LYS A 145 7.17 -19.67 3.17
C LYS A 145 6.56 -20.87 3.90
N ILE A 146 5.45 -20.69 4.62
CA ILE A 146 4.75 -21.78 5.32
C ILE A 146 4.23 -22.83 4.34
N LEU A 147 3.66 -22.40 3.21
CA LEU A 147 3.13 -23.30 2.18
C LEU A 147 4.24 -24.10 1.50
N LEU A 148 5.33 -23.46 1.10
CA LEU A 148 6.50 -24.14 0.51
C LEU A 148 7.12 -25.16 1.47
N ASN A 149 7.23 -24.83 2.76
CA ASN A 149 7.72 -25.77 3.77
C ASN A 149 6.77 -26.95 3.99
N SER A 150 5.45 -26.70 3.93
CA SER A 150 4.44 -27.74 4.04
C SER A 150 4.47 -28.66 2.83
N GLU A 151 4.59 -28.11 1.62
CA GLU A 151 4.75 -28.86 0.38
C GLU A 151 5.98 -29.76 0.43
N ARG A 152 7.15 -29.22 0.79
CA ARG A 152 8.41 -29.98 0.94
C ARG A 152 8.26 -31.23 1.82
N ARG A 153 7.46 -31.12 2.89
CA ARG A 153 7.21 -32.22 3.83
C ARG A 153 6.18 -33.22 3.32
N LEU A 154 5.11 -32.75 2.68
CA LEU A 154 3.97 -33.57 2.29
C LEU A 154 4.14 -34.24 0.92
N GLN A 155 4.97 -33.64 0.06
CA GLN A 155 5.33 -34.21 -1.23
C GLN A 155 6.84 -34.08 -1.43
N PRO A 156 7.61 -35.09 -0.98
CA PRO A 156 9.06 -35.07 -1.10
C PRO A 156 9.49 -35.08 -2.57
N LEU A 157 10.76 -34.76 -2.79
CA LEU A 157 11.37 -34.70 -4.13
C LEU A 157 11.34 -36.06 -4.82
N ASP A 158 11.09 -36.06 -6.13
CA ASP A 158 11.39 -37.22 -6.96
C ASP A 158 12.91 -37.33 -7.10
N LEU A 159 13.49 -38.30 -6.37
CA LEU A 159 14.93 -38.54 -6.36
C LEU A 159 15.45 -38.94 -7.75
N ALA A 160 14.68 -39.70 -8.52
CA ALA A 160 15.07 -40.08 -9.87
C ALA A 160 15.01 -38.90 -10.86
N CYS A 161 14.11 -37.95 -10.63
CA CYS A 161 14.18 -36.66 -11.33
C CYS A 161 15.41 -35.86 -10.88
N MET A 162 15.67 -35.76 -9.59
CA MET A 162 16.79 -34.98 -9.04
C MET A 162 18.14 -35.48 -9.58
N GLU A 163 18.36 -36.80 -9.61
CA GLU A 163 19.56 -37.41 -10.19
C GLU A 163 19.72 -37.08 -11.69
N ARG A 164 18.61 -36.94 -12.43
CA ARG A 164 18.63 -36.58 -13.86
C ARG A 164 18.84 -35.09 -14.11
N GLN A 165 18.16 -34.22 -13.35
CA GLN A 165 18.20 -32.77 -13.54
C GLN A 165 19.42 -32.11 -12.88
N CYS A 166 19.87 -32.68 -11.77
CA CYS A 166 20.95 -32.17 -10.94
C CYS A 166 21.87 -33.33 -10.49
N PRO A 167 22.59 -33.96 -11.43
CA PRO A 167 23.55 -35.01 -11.10
C PRO A 167 24.70 -34.43 -10.26
N ALA A 168 25.38 -35.26 -9.47
CA ALA A 168 26.41 -34.80 -8.54
C ALA A 168 27.51 -33.97 -9.24
N GLU A 169 27.87 -34.34 -10.46
CA GLU A 169 28.86 -33.66 -11.30
C GLU A 169 28.45 -32.22 -11.63
N ALA A 170 27.15 -31.92 -11.73
CA ALA A 170 26.63 -30.59 -12.05
C ALA A 170 26.82 -29.55 -10.92
N PHE A 171 27.18 -30.01 -9.71
CA PHE A 171 27.50 -29.18 -8.54
C PHE A 171 28.99 -29.11 -8.25
N VAL A 172 29.78 -30.11 -8.67
CA VAL A 172 31.24 -30.16 -8.45
C VAL A 172 31.96 -29.02 -9.16
N SER A 173 31.45 -28.56 -10.31
CA SER A 173 32.03 -27.48 -11.10
C SER A 173 31.65 -26.07 -10.61
N LEU A 174 30.78 -25.94 -9.61
CA LEU A 174 30.39 -24.65 -9.04
C LEU A 174 31.35 -24.28 -7.89
N PRO A 175 32.07 -23.15 -7.99
CA PRO A 175 33.10 -22.77 -7.01
C PRO A 175 32.50 -22.23 -5.71
N ASP A 176 31.28 -21.70 -5.75
CA ASP A 176 30.61 -21.05 -4.61
C ASP A 176 29.48 -21.95 -4.05
N ASP A 177 29.39 -22.00 -2.72
CA ASP A 177 28.33 -22.72 -2.01
C ASP A 177 26.95 -22.08 -2.24
N SER A 178 26.89 -20.76 -2.39
CA SER A 178 25.65 -20.04 -2.70
C SER A 178 25.11 -20.39 -4.09
N ASP A 179 25.97 -20.49 -5.10
CA ASP A 179 25.59 -20.94 -6.45
C ASP A 179 25.12 -22.40 -6.45
N ARG A 180 25.78 -23.25 -5.65
CA ARG A 180 25.34 -24.64 -5.45
C ARG A 180 23.95 -24.71 -4.82
N GLU A 181 23.68 -23.90 -3.80
CA GLU A 181 22.36 -23.80 -3.17
C GLU A 181 21.28 -23.29 -4.14
N ILE A 182 21.58 -22.25 -4.91
CA ILE A 182 20.66 -21.69 -5.91
C ILE A 182 20.31 -22.76 -6.97
N LYS A 183 21.33 -23.45 -7.52
CA LYS A 183 21.12 -24.48 -8.53
C LYS A 183 20.37 -25.69 -7.97
N ARG A 184 20.65 -26.08 -6.71
CA ARG A 184 19.93 -27.15 -6.03
C ARG A 184 18.46 -26.77 -5.87
N ALA A 185 18.18 -25.57 -5.38
CA ALA A 185 16.81 -25.08 -5.22
C ALA A 185 16.04 -25.02 -6.56
N ALA A 186 16.70 -24.64 -7.65
CA ALA A 186 16.12 -24.66 -8.98
C ALA A 186 15.74 -26.08 -9.43
N CYS A 187 16.64 -27.05 -9.31
CA CYS A 187 16.33 -28.44 -9.63
C CYS A 187 15.25 -29.04 -8.73
N GLU A 188 15.27 -28.73 -7.43
CA GLU A 188 14.23 -29.17 -6.50
C GLU A 188 12.84 -28.68 -6.92
N SER A 189 12.76 -27.47 -7.48
CA SER A 189 11.49 -26.92 -7.98
C SER A 189 11.02 -27.57 -9.28
N VAL A 190 11.93 -28.09 -10.11
CA VAL A 190 11.60 -28.86 -11.33
C VAL A 190 11.15 -30.28 -10.97
N CYS A 191 11.83 -30.89 -9.99
CA CYS A 191 11.64 -32.30 -9.62
C CYS A 191 10.60 -32.55 -8.55
N ARG A 192 9.74 -31.56 -8.31
CA ARG A 192 8.56 -31.71 -7.48
C ARG A 192 7.35 -31.20 -8.27
N ASN A 193 6.31 -32.01 -8.40
CA ASN A 193 5.02 -31.51 -8.86
C ASN A 193 4.47 -30.56 -7.79
N PRO A 194 4.28 -29.25 -8.06
CA PRO A 194 3.84 -28.32 -7.04
C PRO A 194 2.44 -28.72 -6.52
N LEU A 195 2.23 -28.58 -5.22
CA LEU A 195 0.92 -28.81 -4.59
C LEU A 195 -0.01 -27.61 -4.74
N PHE A 196 0.53 -26.44 -5.09
CA PHE A 196 -0.26 -25.23 -5.27
C PHE A 196 0.40 -24.28 -6.26
N LEU A 197 -0.42 -23.41 -6.85
CA LEU A 197 0.01 -22.28 -7.67
C LEU A 197 -0.23 -21.00 -6.88
N TRP A 198 0.77 -20.14 -6.83
CA TRP A 198 0.71 -18.83 -6.19
C TRP A 198 0.58 -17.73 -7.23
N ARG A 199 -0.39 -16.84 -7.07
CA ARG A 199 -0.53 -15.61 -7.85
C ARG A 199 -0.71 -14.42 -6.91
N SER A 200 -0.02 -13.32 -7.22
CA SER A 200 -0.14 -12.05 -6.52
C SER A 200 -0.33 -10.97 -7.58
N SER A 201 -1.33 -10.12 -7.41
CA SER A 201 -1.60 -9.00 -8.31
C SER A 201 -2.16 -7.83 -7.53
N ASP A 202 -1.79 -6.63 -7.96
CA ASP A 202 -2.45 -5.41 -7.52
C ASP A 202 -3.60 -5.09 -8.48
N GLU A 203 -4.80 -4.95 -7.94
CA GLU A 203 -6.02 -4.66 -8.68
C GLU A 203 -6.58 -3.30 -8.28
N ILE A 204 -7.09 -2.56 -9.26
CA ILE A 204 -7.71 -1.26 -9.02
C ILE A 204 -9.14 -1.49 -8.56
N ALA A 205 -9.50 -0.90 -7.41
CA ALA A 205 -10.84 -0.93 -6.83
C ALA A 205 -11.49 0.47 -6.86
N PRO A 206 -12.18 0.85 -7.97
CA PRO A 206 -12.70 2.20 -8.17
C PRO A 206 -13.62 2.71 -7.05
N GLU A 207 -14.49 1.85 -6.52
CA GLU A 207 -15.46 2.27 -5.49
C GLU A 207 -14.79 2.64 -4.16
N ARG A 208 -13.67 1.99 -3.84
CA ARG A 208 -12.91 2.27 -2.62
C ARG A 208 -12.14 3.58 -2.75
N PHE A 209 -11.52 3.79 -3.92
CA PHE A 209 -10.94 5.09 -4.26
C PHE A 209 -11.98 6.21 -4.19
N ARG A 210 -13.16 6.02 -4.79
CA ARG A 210 -14.26 7.01 -4.74
C ARG A 210 -14.76 7.29 -3.33
N THR A 211 -14.80 6.27 -2.46
CA THR A 211 -15.19 6.43 -1.05
C THR A 211 -14.20 7.33 -0.32
N PHE A 212 -12.90 7.09 -0.51
CA PHE A 212 -11.83 7.94 0.01
C PHE A 212 -11.93 9.39 -0.49
N VAL A 213 -12.04 9.56 -1.81
CA VAL A 213 -12.16 10.88 -2.44
C VAL A 213 -13.39 11.63 -1.94
N ARG A 214 -14.54 10.96 -1.81
CA ARG A 214 -15.78 11.56 -1.32
C ARG A 214 -15.63 12.04 0.13
N SER A 215 -14.99 11.25 0.99
CA SER A 215 -14.69 11.67 2.37
C SER A 215 -13.85 12.96 2.39
N LEU A 216 -12.73 12.98 1.65
CA LEU A 216 -11.88 14.17 1.56
C LEU A 216 -12.61 15.39 1.01
N SER A 217 -13.39 15.22 -0.05
CA SER A 217 -14.11 16.31 -0.71
C SER A 217 -15.19 16.90 0.19
N SER A 218 -15.83 16.06 1.01
CA SER A 218 -16.87 16.48 1.96
C SER A 218 -16.29 17.19 3.17
N LEU A 219 -15.08 16.82 3.58
CA LEU A 219 -14.34 17.48 4.65
C LEU A 219 -13.68 18.79 4.21
N THR A 220 -13.50 19.03 2.91
CA THR A 220 -12.77 20.19 2.38
C THR A 220 -13.73 21.22 1.79
N ALA A 221 -13.61 22.47 2.23
CA ALA A 221 -14.33 23.60 1.65
C ALA A 221 -14.13 23.67 0.12
N GLN A 222 -15.05 24.30 -0.60
CA GLN A 222 -15.07 24.29 -2.08
C GLN A 222 -13.79 24.88 -2.70
N ASP A 223 -13.28 25.96 -2.11
CA ASP A 223 -12.02 26.64 -2.42
C ASP A 223 -10.87 26.20 -1.49
N GLY A 224 -11.11 25.17 -0.68
CA GLY A 224 -10.13 24.60 0.25
C GLY A 224 -9.03 23.81 -0.45
N LEU A 225 -8.00 23.49 0.33
CA LEU A 225 -6.80 22.78 -0.11
C LEU A 225 -6.66 21.45 0.65
N ILE A 226 -6.47 20.37 -0.11
CA ILE A 226 -6.03 19.08 0.42
C ILE A 226 -4.51 19.03 0.36
N VAL A 227 -3.85 18.70 1.46
CA VAL A 227 -2.39 18.60 1.53
C VAL A 227 -1.98 17.18 1.90
N LEU A 228 -1.14 16.59 1.07
CA LEU A 228 -0.48 15.31 1.32
C LEU A 228 0.92 15.58 1.90
N GLY A 229 1.07 15.48 3.21
CA GLY A 229 2.34 15.53 3.93
C GLY A 229 2.99 14.16 4.05
N MET A 230 3.42 13.60 2.92
CA MET A 230 3.91 12.22 2.86
C MET A 230 5.42 12.12 3.07
N CYS A 231 5.85 11.09 3.79
CA CYS A 231 7.24 10.71 4.03
C CYS A 231 7.52 9.32 3.45
N ASN A 232 8.71 9.13 2.91
CA ASN A 232 9.22 7.80 2.55
C ASN A 232 10.25 7.40 3.62
N PRO A 233 10.05 6.31 4.37
CA PRO A 233 10.98 5.92 5.43
C PRO A 233 12.35 5.55 4.82
N GLY A 234 13.44 6.01 5.43
CA GLY A 234 14.81 5.64 5.06
C GLY A 234 15.52 6.53 4.03
N SER A 235 14.97 7.68 3.66
CA SER A 235 15.58 8.57 2.66
C SER A 235 16.28 9.78 3.25
N ASP A 236 17.57 9.95 2.93
CA ASP A 236 18.23 11.25 3.01
C ASP A 236 17.66 12.19 1.94
N VAL A 237 17.36 13.42 2.36
CA VAL A 237 16.58 14.41 1.61
C VAL A 237 17.46 15.23 0.65
N PRO A 238 16.97 15.76 -0.49
CA PRO A 238 15.98 15.25 -1.44
C PRO A 238 16.64 14.83 -2.77
N GLU A 239 16.34 13.63 -3.26
CA GLU A 239 16.61 13.23 -4.65
C GLU A 239 15.43 13.63 -5.55
N ARG A 240 15.70 14.27 -6.69
CA ARG A 240 14.69 14.52 -7.73
C ARG A 240 14.51 13.25 -8.55
N GLU A 241 13.32 12.67 -8.50
CA GLU A 241 12.89 11.61 -9.43
C GLU A 241 12.32 12.24 -10.71
N SER A 242 12.57 11.62 -11.86
CA SER A 242 12.02 12.06 -13.14
C SER A 242 10.49 11.93 -13.14
N PRO A 243 9.72 12.86 -13.75
CA PRO A 243 8.26 12.75 -13.84
C PRO A 243 7.75 11.49 -14.53
N TRP A 244 8.60 10.83 -15.32
CA TRP A 244 8.28 9.63 -16.10
C TRP A 244 8.62 8.32 -15.38
N ASP A 245 9.35 8.40 -14.26
CA ASP A 245 9.68 7.26 -13.39
C ASP A 245 8.66 7.10 -12.25
N VAL A 246 7.58 7.89 -12.26
CA VAL A 246 6.51 7.82 -11.26
C VAL A 246 5.67 6.59 -11.57
N GLY A 247 5.90 5.51 -10.83
CA GLY A 247 5.06 4.31 -10.87
C GLY A 247 3.64 4.56 -10.36
N GLY A 248 2.86 3.48 -10.25
CA GLY A 248 1.55 3.47 -9.58
C GLY A 248 0.39 3.06 -10.50
N ALA A 249 -0.40 2.09 -10.06
CA ALA A 249 -1.49 1.56 -10.87
C ALA A 249 -2.65 2.56 -11.02
N LEU A 250 -2.95 3.36 -9.99
CA LEU A 250 -4.07 4.28 -9.99
C LEU A 250 -3.87 5.44 -10.95
N VAL A 251 -2.66 5.98 -11.03
CA VAL A 251 -2.35 7.13 -11.89
C VAL A 251 -2.41 6.78 -13.38
N HIS A 252 -2.13 5.52 -13.74
CA HIS A 252 -2.23 5.01 -15.11
C HIS A 252 -3.62 4.46 -15.47
N SER A 253 -4.59 4.58 -14.56
CA SER A 253 -5.96 4.11 -14.78
C SER A 253 -6.86 5.16 -15.41
N ASN A 254 -8.09 4.74 -15.74
CA ASN A 254 -9.14 5.63 -16.24
C ASN A 254 -9.89 6.38 -15.11
N LEU A 255 -9.44 6.28 -13.85
CA LEU A 255 -10.07 6.99 -12.74
C LEU A 255 -9.99 8.51 -12.95
N ALA A 256 -11.11 9.19 -12.67
CA ALA A 256 -11.25 10.64 -12.85
C ALA A 256 -10.81 11.13 -14.25
N SER A 257 -11.16 10.40 -15.31
CA SER A 257 -10.79 10.70 -16.69
C SER A 257 -9.29 10.73 -16.95
N GLY A 258 -8.54 9.86 -16.25
CA GLY A 258 -7.10 9.67 -16.43
C GLY A 258 -6.71 9.14 -17.82
N PRO A 259 -5.41 8.86 -18.03
CA PRO A 259 -4.34 8.79 -17.03
C PRO A 259 -3.88 10.15 -16.50
N HIS A 260 -3.24 10.14 -15.34
CA HIS A 260 -2.73 11.33 -14.62
C HIS A 260 -1.22 11.25 -14.44
N GLN A 261 -0.55 12.40 -14.38
CA GLN A 261 0.90 12.44 -14.22
C GLN A 261 1.39 11.98 -12.84
N THR A 262 0.62 12.26 -11.79
CA THR A 262 0.92 11.82 -10.41
C THR A 262 -0.36 11.65 -9.61
N TYR A 263 -0.25 11.01 -8.44
CA TYR A 263 -1.37 10.86 -7.52
C TYR A 263 -2.00 12.20 -7.11
N VAL A 264 -1.19 13.26 -6.98
CA VAL A 264 -1.70 14.63 -6.71
C VAL A 264 -2.64 15.10 -7.82
N HIS A 265 -2.34 14.80 -9.10
CA HIS A 265 -3.21 15.16 -10.23
C HIS A 265 -4.49 14.32 -10.24
N LEU A 266 -4.36 13.01 -10.04
CA LEU A 266 -5.50 12.10 -9.91
C LEU A 266 -6.45 12.57 -8.80
N LEU A 267 -5.90 12.86 -7.61
CA LEU A 267 -6.69 13.28 -6.45
C LEU A 267 -7.33 14.66 -6.68
N ALA A 268 -6.62 15.61 -7.31
CA ALA A 268 -7.19 16.93 -7.63
C ALA A 268 -8.36 16.81 -8.61
N ALA A 269 -8.21 16.01 -9.66
CA ALA A 269 -9.27 15.73 -10.62
C ALA A 269 -10.45 15.02 -9.96
N ALA A 270 -10.19 13.99 -9.14
CA ALA A 270 -11.23 13.18 -8.51
C ALA A 270 -12.01 13.94 -7.43
N ALA A 271 -11.31 14.72 -6.60
CA ALA A 271 -11.92 15.46 -5.49
C ALA A 271 -12.57 16.79 -5.93
N ALA A 272 -12.29 17.25 -7.16
CA ALA A 272 -12.62 18.59 -7.61
C ALA A 272 -12.17 19.67 -6.59
N ARG A 273 -10.95 19.50 -6.08
CA ARG A 273 -10.30 20.39 -5.10
C ARG A 273 -8.86 20.62 -5.49
N THR A 274 -8.29 21.72 -5.02
CA THR A 274 -6.85 21.93 -5.12
C THR A 274 -6.16 20.92 -4.21
N VAL A 275 -5.12 20.26 -4.72
CA VAL A 275 -4.32 19.30 -3.96
C VAL A 275 -2.86 19.71 -4.02
N ALA A 276 -2.19 19.69 -2.86
CA ALA A 276 -0.75 19.83 -2.75
C ALA A 276 -0.11 18.54 -2.23
N GLY A 277 1.05 18.17 -2.75
CA GLY A 277 1.82 17.01 -2.29
C GLY A 277 3.31 17.14 -2.57
N PRO A 278 4.17 16.32 -1.93
CA PRO A 278 5.60 16.40 -2.11
C PRO A 278 6.02 16.05 -3.53
N ILE A 279 7.14 16.62 -3.96
CA ILE A 279 7.91 16.15 -5.12
C ILE A 279 9.12 15.41 -4.56
N GLY A 280 9.24 14.12 -4.89
CA GLY A 280 10.32 13.25 -4.43
C GLY A 280 10.24 12.87 -2.95
N LYS A 281 11.32 12.28 -2.46
CA LYS A 281 11.46 11.80 -1.07
C LYS A 281 11.46 12.98 -0.07
N THR A 282 10.89 12.77 1.11
CA THR A 282 10.55 13.83 2.07
C THR A 282 10.67 13.30 3.49
N SER A 283 11.24 14.08 4.43
CA SER A 283 11.28 13.78 5.87
C SER A 283 10.09 14.39 6.64
N ALA A 284 9.92 14.02 7.92
CA ALA A 284 8.91 14.62 8.78
C ALA A 284 9.08 16.15 8.95
N GLU A 285 10.32 16.63 9.12
CA GLU A 285 10.64 18.06 9.24
C GLU A 285 10.36 18.82 7.94
N ASP A 286 10.60 18.18 6.79
CA ASP A 286 10.27 18.76 5.49
C ASP A 286 8.78 19.02 5.34
N VAL A 287 7.94 18.10 5.80
CA VAL A 287 6.48 18.26 5.72
C VAL A 287 6.07 19.55 6.42
N VAL A 288 6.55 19.75 7.66
CA VAL A 288 6.25 20.95 8.45
C VAL A 288 6.77 22.19 7.74
N ARG A 289 8.05 22.20 7.35
CA ARG A 289 8.69 23.33 6.68
C ARG A 289 8.01 23.72 5.36
N ARG A 290 7.56 22.75 4.58
CA ARG A 290 6.88 23.01 3.30
C ARG A 290 5.50 23.62 3.52
N ILE A 291 4.74 23.10 4.48
CA ILE A 291 3.42 23.63 4.81
C ILE A 291 3.54 25.04 5.37
N THR A 292 4.41 25.27 6.34
CA THR A 292 4.60 26.61 6.93
C THR A 292 5.12 27.60 5.88
N GLY A 293 6.12 27.21 5.09
CA GLY A 293 6.64 28.05 4.01
C GLY A 293 5.60 28.34 2.93
N PHE A 294 4.76 27.39 2.57
CA PHE A 294 3.66 27.58 1.62
C PHE A 294 2.66 28.62 2.13
N GLU A 295 2.16 28.47 3.36
CA GLU A 295 1.20 29.39 3.96
C GLU A 295 1.79 30.80 4.17
N GLU A 296 3.11 30.89 4.36
CA GLU A 296 3.85 32.15 4.40
C GLU A 296 4.17 32.75 3.02
N ARG A 297 3.62 32.19 1.94
CA ARG A 297 3.85 32.61 0.55
C ARG A 297 5.30 32.53 0.09
N ARG A 298 6.10 31.65 0.71
CA ARG A 298 7.47 31.36 0.27
C ARG A 298 7.46 30.36 -0.89
N PRO A 299 8.32 30.52 -1.91
CA PRO A 299 8.42 29.57 -3.02
C PRO A 299 8.69 28.14 -2.54
N GLN A 300 7.84 27.19 -2.93
CA GLN A 300 7.99 25.76 -2.58
C GLN A 300 8.45 24.94 -3.78
N ARG A 301 9.77 24.77 -3.93
CA ARG A 301 10.36 24.05 -5.08
C ARG A 301 10.08 22.54 -5.09
N ASN A 302 9.72 21.97 -3.94
CA ASN A 302 9.48 20.53 -3.75
C ASN A 302 8.03 20.23 -3.36
N LEU A 303 7.11 21.13 -3.72
CA LEU A 303 5.68 20.94 -3.52
C LEU A 303 4.99 21.07 -4.87
N ARG A 304 4.25 20.03 -5.25
CA ARG A 304 3.38 20.04 -6.42
C ARG A 304 2.00 20.48 -5.97
N ILE A 305 1.47 21.52 -6.60
CA ILE A 305 0.12 22.05 -6.33
C ILE A 305 -0.66 21.95 -7.62
N VAL A 306 -1.79 21.27 -7.58
CA VAL A 306 -2.64 21.01 -8.75
C VAL A 306 -4.04 21.48 -8.44
N ALA A 307 -4.53 22.44 -9.22
CA ALA A 307 -5.93 22.81 -9.23
C ALA A 307 -6.73 21.73 -9.97
N PRO A 308 -8.01 21.49 -9.61
CA PRO A 308 -8.83 20.53 -10.32
C PRO A 308 -8.98 20.99 -11.76
N ALA A 309 -8.72 20.10 -12.72
CA ALA A 309 -8.89 20.44 -14.13
C ALA A 309 -10.39 20.62 -14.41
N THR A 310 -10.85 21.86 -14.49
CA THR A 310 -12.13 22.19 -15.12
C THR A 310 -11.96 21.97 -16.63
N ARG A 311 -12.09 20.73 -17.10
CA ARG A 311 -12.49 20.55 -18.49
C ARG A 311 -13.94 21.00 -18.55
N CYS A 312 -14.17 22.22 -19.04
CA CYS A 312 -15.44 22.53 -19.68
C CYS A 312 -15.64 21.43 -20.73
N SER A 313 -16.69 20.62 -20.59
CA SER A 313 -17.08 19.70 -21.66
C SER A 313 -17.17 20.50 -22.97
N PRO A 314 -16.67 19.96 -24.09
CA PRO A 314 -16.86 20.60 -25.40
C PRO A 314 -18.33 20.78 -25.73
#